data_AF-A0AAR2LNK0-F1
#
_entry.id   AF-A0AAR2LNK0-F1
#
_cell.length_a   1.000
_cell.length_b   1.000
_cell.length_c   1.000
_cell.angle_alpha   90.00
_cell.angle_beta   90.00
_cell.angle_gamma   90.00
#
_symmetry.space_group_name_H-M   'P 1'
#
loop_
_entity.id
_entity.type
_entity.pdbx_description
1 polymer ?
#
loop_
_entity_poly.entity_id
_entity_poly.type
_entity_poly.pdbx_seq_one_letter_code
_entity_poly.pdbx_strand_id
1 'polypeptide(L)' 'LPEAERRKKLSSCSRHRFRYLPPSTPENFWEVGFPSTQTCVERGYIKEDNQPDQRLRRSRPYLATFSPMAKKSQK' A
#
# COMPACT_ATOMS: atom_id res chain seq x y z
N LEU A 1 -23.68 -23.96 38.23
CA LEU A 1 -23.02 -22.68 38.57
C LEU A 1 -24.08 -21.72 39.10
N PRO A 2 -23.93 -21.23 40.34
CA PRO A 2 -24.76 -20.16 40.90
C PRO A 2 -24.83 -18.98 39.94
N GLU A 3 -25.98 -18.31 39.87
CA GLU A 3 -26.25 -17.27 38.87
C GLU A 3 -25.25 -16.09 38.93
N ALA A 4 -24.79 -15.77 40.14
CA ALA A 4 -23.79 -14.74 40.40
C ALA A 4 -22.42 -15.03 39.75
N GLU A 5 -21.99 -16.29 39.75
CA GLU A 5 -20.71 -16.69 39.14
C GLU A 5 -20.80 -16.68 37.61
N ARG A 6 -21.97 -17.02 37.06
CA ARG A 6 -22.23 -16.98 35.62
C ARG A 6 -22.15 -15.55 35.09
N ARG A 7 -22.71 -14.58 35.80
CA ARG A 7 -22.62 -13.14 35.45
C ARG A 7 -21.17 -12.63 35.48
N LYS A 8 -20.39 -13.00 36.51
CA LYS A 8 -18.95 -12.64 36.59
C LYS A 8 -18.16 -13.22 35.42
N LYS A 9 -18.39 -14.49 35.06
CA LYS A 9 -17.72 -15.12 33.91
C LYS A 9 -18.11 -14.47 32.58
N LEU A 10 -19.38 -14.14 32.37
CA LEU A 10 -19.85 -13.42 31.18
C LEU A 10 -19.18 -12.04 31.04
N SER A 11 -19.02 -11.28 32.14
CA SER A 11 -18.30 -10.00 32.11
C SER A 11 -16.79 -10.13 31.91
N SER A 12 -16.20 -11.28 32.27
CA SER A 12 -14.77 -11.56 32.12
C SER A 12 -14.41 -12.15 30.75
N CYS A 13 -15.38 -12.73 30.05
CA CYS A 13 -15.19 -13.24 28.70
C CYS A 13 -15.13 -12.07 27.71
N SER A 14 -14.23 -12.15 26.72
CA SER A 14 -14.06 -11.12 25.67
C SER A 14 -13.50 -9.76 26.13
N ARG A 15 -12.53 -9.75 27.05
CA ARG A 15 -11.79 -8.50 27.41
C ARG A 15 -10.94 -7.95 26.27
N HIS A 16 -10.51 -8.79 25.33
CA HIS A 16 -9.60 -8.38 24.26
C HIS A 16 -10.24 -7.34 23.33
N ARG A 17 -11.46 -7.59 22.85
CA ARG A 17 -12.20 -6.64 22.00
C ARG A 17 -12.58 -5.34 22.71
N PHE A 18 -12.80 -5.40 24.03
CA PHE A 18 -13.07 -4.22 24.85
C PHE A 18 -11.81 -3.38 25.08
N ARG A 19 -10.66 -4.02 25.32
CA ARG A 19 -9.38 -3.36 25.60
C ARG A 19 -8.67 -2.90 24.33
N TYR A 20 -8.85 -3.63 23.23
CA TYR A 20 -8.30 -3.34 21.93
C TYR A 20 -9.46 -3.29 20.95
N LEU A 21 -10.06 -2.11 20.83
CA LEU A 21 -10.98 -1.88 19.73
C LEU A 21 -10.20 -2.07 18.43
N PRO A 22 -10.68 -2.90 17.49
CA PRO A 22 -10.08 -2.95 16.18
C PRO A 22 -10.12 -1.54 15.58
N PRO A 23 -9.06 -1.11 14.88
CA PRO A 23 -9.13 0.15 14.15
C PRO A 23 -10.34 0.09 13.22
N SER A 24 -11.07 1.20 13.13
CA SER A 24 -12.15 1.29 12.15
C SER A 24 -11.59 1.01 10.77
N THR A 25 -12.40 0.38 9.91
CA THR A 25 -12.07 0.30 8.49
C THR A 25 -11.83 1.72 7.99
N PRO A 26 -10.69 1.99 7.33
CA PRO A 26 -10.41 3.29 6.76
C PRO A 26 -11.51 3.71 5.79
N GLU A 27 -11.72 5.00 5.66
CA GLU A 27 -12.65 5.55 4.68
C GLU A 27 -12.31 5.02 3.28
N ASN A 28 -13.33 4.59 2.53
CA ASN A 28 -13.21 4.08 1.16
C ASN A 28 -12.51 2.71 1.00
N PHE A 29 -12.13 2.01 2.08
CA PHE A 29 -11.43 0.71 1.99
C PHE A 29 -12.24 -0.39 1.28
N TRP A 30 -13.57 -0.36 1.43
CA TRP A 30 -14.49 -1.34 0.81
C TRP A 30 -15.14 -0.86 -0.49
N GLU A 31 -14.66 0.24 -1.07
CA GLU A 31 -15.16 0.67 -2.37
C GLU A 31 -14.73 -0.32 -3.46
N VAL A 32 -15.72 -0.82 -4.19
CA VAL A 32 -15.49 -1.77 -5.28
C VAL A 32 -15.20 -0.96 -6.55
N GLY A 33 -13.92 -0.72 -6.83
CA GLY A 33 -13.48 -0.03 -8.03
C GLY A 33 -12.20 0.76 -7.83
N PHE A 34 -11.59 1.21 -8.93
CA PHE A 34 -10.49 2.17 -8.84
C PHE A 34 -11.07 3.59 -8.73
N PRO A 35 -10.66 4.39 -7.72
CA PRO A 35 -11.05 5.78 -7.64
C PRO A 35 -10.60 6.54 -8.89
N SER A 36 -11.41 7.50 -9.33
CA SER A 36 -11.03 8.39 -10.43
C SER A 36 -9.80 9.23 -10.04
N THR A 37 -9.05 9.74 -11.01
CA THR A 37 -7.90 10.63 -10.73
C THR A 37 -8.29 11.82 -9.86
N GLN A 38 -9.47 12.41 -10.10
CA GLN A 38 -10.01 13.50 -9.28
C GLN A 38 -10.23 13.04 -7.83
N THR A 39 -10.88 11.90 -7.65
CA THR A 39 -11.13 11.30 -6.33
C THR A 39 -9.82 10.95 -5.60
N CYS A 40 -8.79 10.52 -6.33
CA CYS A 40 -7.45 10.28 -5.78
C CYS A 40 -6.79 11.55 -5.26
N VAL A 41 -6.99 12.69 -5.92
CA VAL A 41 -6.50 14.00 -5.46
C VAL A 41 -7.26 14.45 -4.22
N GLU A 42 -8.60 14.39 -4.25
CA GLU A 42 -9.47 14.75 -3.12
C GLU A 42 -9.16 13.93 -1.85
N ARG A 43 -8.85 12.64 -2.02
CA ARG A 43 -8.46 11.72 -0.93
C ARG A 43 -6.99 11.86 -0.50
N GLY A 44 -6.19 12.65 -1.22
CA GLY A 44 -4.78 12.87 -0.94
C GLY A 44 -3.85 11.71 -1.33
N TYR A 45 -4.31 10.78 -2.17
CA TYR A 45 -3.45 9.72 -2.74
C TYR A 45 -2.44 10.29 -3.75
N ILE A 46 -2.83 11.34 -4.46
CA ILE A 46 -1.98 12.06 -5.42
C ILE A 46 -1.70 13.44 -4.83
N LYS A 47 -0.42 13.75 -4.62
CA LYS A 47 0.03 15.10 -4.28
C LYS A 47 0.26 15.86 -5.58
N GLU A 48 -0.35 17.03 -5.72
CA GLU A 48 -0.07 17.96 -6.82
C GLU A 48 1.25 18.69 -6.56
N ASP A 49 2.36 17.95 -6.57
CA ASP A 49 3.68 18.54 -6.43
C ASP A 49 4.09 19.19 -7.77
N ASN A 50 4.46 20.47 -7.71
CA ASN A 50 4.93 21.23 -8.89
C ASN A 50 6.30 20.75 -9.44
N GLN A 51 6.93 19.80 -8.77
CA GLN A 51 8.19 19.20 -9.20
C GLN A 51 7.93 17.77 -9.67
N PRO A 52 7.98 17.49 -10.98
CA PRO A 52 7.86 16.12 -11.45
C PRO A 52 9.05 15.30 -10.94
N ASP A 53 8.79 14.12 -10.40
CA ASP A 53 9.85 13.15 -10.10
C ASP A 53 10.72 12.96 -11.35
N GLN A 54 12.04 13.08 -11.17
CA GLN A 54 12.98 12.84 -12.25
C GLN A 54 12.87 11.38 -12.65
N ARG A 55 12.11 11.10 -13.72
CA ARG A 55 12.00 9.76 -14.27
C ARG A 55 13.41 9.28 -14.61
N LEU A 56 13.91 8.33 -13.83
CA LEU A 56 15.14 7.63 -14.14
C LEU A 56 14.95 6.99 -15.51
N ARG A 57 15.61 7.53 -16.53
CA ARG A 57 15.66 6.86 -17.83
C ARG A 57 16.28 5.49 -17.58
N ARG A 58 15.64 4.44 -18.09
CA ARG A 58 16.19 3.09 -18.03
C ARG A 58 17.65 3.16 -18.46
N SER A 59 18.54 2.70 -17.59
CA SER A 59 19.95 2.54 -17.91
C SER A 59 20.06 1.74 -19.20
N ARG A 60 21.09 2.08 -19.98
CA ARG A 60 21.38 1.62 -21.35
C ARG A 60 21.04 0.12 -21.52
N PRO A 61 20.60 -0.30 -22.73
CA PRO A 61 20.26 -1.70 -22.99
C PRO A 61 21.40 -2.61 -22.53
N TYR A 62 21.02 -3.77 -21.97
CA TYR A 62 21.96 -4.80 -21.54
C TYR A 62 22.93 -5.11 -22.68
N LEU A 63 24.23 -4.95 -22.41
CA LEU A 63 25.27 -5.29 -23.36
C LEU A 63 25.30 -6.82 -23.48
N ALA A 64 24.67 -7.36 -24.52
CA ALA A 64 24.66 -8.80 -24.78
C ALA A 64 26.10 -9.29 -24.97
N THR A 65 26.59 -10.11 -24.04
CA THR A 65 27.96 -10.65 -24.03
C THR A 65 28.28 -11.53 -25.25
N PHE A 66 27.25 -11.99 -25.97
CA PHE A 66 27.37 -12.78 -27.19
C PHE A 66 27.45 -11.92 -28.48
N SER A 67 27.20 -10.62 -28.41
CA SER A 67 27.25 -9.77 -29.60
C SER A 67 28.71 -9.47 -30.00
N PRO A 68 29.13 -9.75 -31.24
CA PRO A 68 30.48 -9.42 -31.67
C PRO A 68 30.68 -7.89 -31.66
N MET A 69 31.66 -7.43 -30.89
CA MET A 69 32.06 -6.02 -30.85
C MET A 69 32.46 -5.56 -32.26
N ALA A 70 31.84 -4.50 -32.76
CA ALA A 70 32.23 -3.88 -34.01
C ALA A 70 33.71 -3.46 -33.91
N LYS A 71 34.56 -4.08 -34.74
CA LYS A 71 35.98 -3.71 -34.85
C LYS A 71 36.04 -2.24 -35.23
N LYS A 72 36.63 -1.41 -34.37
CA LYS A 72 36.90 0.00 -34.70
C LYS A 72 37.76 0.02 -35.95
N SER A 73 37.22 0.53 -37.06
CA SER A 73 38.02 0.87 -38.22
C SER A 73 39.01 1.95 -37.79
N GLN A 74 40.29 1.60 -37.71
CA GLN A 74 41.35 2.59 -37.57
C GLN A 74 41.39 3.39 -38.87
N LYS A 75 41.14 4.70 -38.76
CA LYS A 75 41.50 5.68 -39.79
C LYS A 75 42.99 5.95 -39.71
#